data_AF-A0A521G326-F1
#
_entry.id   AF-A0A521G326-F1
#
_cell.length_a   1.000
_cell.length_b   1.000
_cell.length_c   1.000
_cell.angle_alpha   90.00
_cell.angle_beta   90.00
_cell.angle_gamma   90.00
#
_symmetry.space_group_name_H-M   'P 1'
#
loop_
_entity.id
_entity.type
_entity.pdbx_description
1 polymer ?
#
loop_
_entity_poly.entity_id
_entity_poly.type
_entity_poly.pdbx_seq_one_letter_code
_entity_poly.pdbx_strand_id
1 'polypeptide(L)' 'MAKAYSNDLRERVIKSYESGISKGEILNIFIISLDTLNRWIRKYNETGSVEPYKRTKNIG' A
#
# COMPACT_ATOMS: atom_id res chain seq x y z
N MET A 1 -4.63 -14.48 14.67
CA MET A 1 -3.55 -13.76 13.94
C MET A 1 -4.17 -12.76 12.97
N ALA A 2 -4.03 -11.45 13.21
CA ALA A 2 -4.36 -10.47 12.18
C ALA A 2 -3.40 -10.68 11.00
N LYS A 3 -3.93 -11.18 9.88
CA LYS A 3 -3.15 -11.42 8.65
C LYS A 3 -2.72 -10.05 8.15
N ALA A 4 -1.43 -9.72 8.30
CA ALA A 4 -0.91 -8.48 7.75
C ALA A 4 -1.23 -8.45 6.24
N TYR A 5 -1.81 -7.36 5.76
CA TYR A 5 -2.00 -7.16 4.32
C TYR A 5 -0.67 -7.41 3.61
N SER A 6 -0.69 -8.28 2.59
CA SER A 6 0.49 -8.65 1.82
C SER A 6 1.19 -7.39 1.28
N ASN A 7 2.52 -7.40 1.29
CA ASN A 7 3.31 -6.27 0.77
C ASN A 7 2.96 -5.97 -0.70
N ASP A 8 2.72 -7.02 -1.50
CA ASP A 8 2.25 -6.93 -2.88
C ASP A 8 0.95 -6.13 -3.03
N LEU A 9 -0.01 -6.26 -2.11
CA LEU A 9 -1.25 -5.48 -2.15
C LEU A 9 -0.97 -3.98 -1.97
N ARG A 10 -0.09 -3.63 -1.03
CA ARG A 10 0.27 -2.23 -0.75
C ARG A 10 1.00 -1.60 -1.92
N GLU A 11 1.95 -2.33 -2.49
CA GLU A 11 2.72 -1.89 -3.66
C GLU A 11 1.80 -1.65 -4.87
N ARG A 12 0.85 -2.56 -5.14
CA ARG A 12 -0.12 -2.39 -6.21
C ARG A 12 -1.03 -1.18 -5.98
N VAL A 13 -1.52 -1.00 -4.76
CA VAL A 13 -2.37 0.14 -4.40
C VAL A 13 -1.66 1.47 -4.61
N ILE A 14 -0.40 1.60 -4.19
CA ILE A 14 0.33 2.86 -4.41
C ILE A 14 0.72 3.03 -5.88
N LYS A 15 1.12 1.98 -6.61
CA LYS A 15 1.36 2.09 -8.07
C LYS A 15 0.13 2.57 -8.83
N SER A 16 -1.05 2.12 -8.45
CA SER A 16 -2.32 2.61 -8.99
C SER A 16 -2.54 4.09 -8.68
N TYR A 17 -2.26 4.51 -7.45
CA TYR A 17 -2.32 5.92 -7.06
C TYR A 17 -1.33 6.78 -7.86
N GLU A 18 -0.09 6.33 -8.04
CA GLU A 18 0.93 7.03 -8.84
C GLU A 18 0.60 7.09 -10.33
N SER A 19 -0.09 6.07 -10.85
CA SER A 19 -0.61 6.08 -12.24
C SER A 19 -1.76 7.09 -12.44
N GLY A 20 -2.16 7.81 -11.40
CA GLY A 20 -3.24 8.81 -11.46
C GLY A 20 -4.64 8.22 -11.29
N ILE A 21 -4.77 6.96 -10.85
CA ILE A 21 -6.08 6.37 -10.56
C ILE A 21 -6.69 7.07 -9.34
N SER A 22 -7.95 7.46 -9.46
CA SER A 22 -8.69 8.12 -8.38
C SER A 22 -8.80 7.22 -7.15
N LYS A 23 -8.76 7.81 -5.96
CA LYS A 23 -8.87 7.06 -4.69
C LYS A 23 -10.08 6.13 -4.66
N GLY A 24 -11.25 6.60 -5.10
CA GLY A 24 -12.47 5.80 -5.14
C GLY A 24 -12.35 4.51 -5.96
N GLU A 25 -11.74 4.62 -7.15
CA GLU A 25 -11.48 3.45 -8.01
C GLU A 25 -10.53 2.45 -7.35
N ILE A 26 -9.50 2.95 -6.66
CA ILE A 26 -8.56 2.10 -5.91
C ILE A 26 -9.30 1.32 -4.80
N LEU A 27 -10.22 1.96 -4.08
CA LEU A 27 -11.02 1.26 -3.05
C LEU A 27 -11.86 0.13 -3.66
N ASN A 28 -12.45 0.36 -4.82
CA ASN A 28 -13.26 -0.63 -5.54
C ASN A 28 -12.40 -1.80 -6.06
N ILE A 29 -11.24 -1.50 -6.67
CA ILE A 29 -10.34 -2.51 -7.26
C ILE A 29 -9.73 -3.41 -6.18
N PHE A 30 -9.29 -2.83 -5.07
CA PHE A 30 -8.51 -3.54 -4.05
C PHE A 30 -9.33 -3.93 -2.82
N ILE A 31 -10.60 -3.54 -2.76
CA ILE A 31 -11.55 -3.86 -1.67
C ILE A 31 -10.93 -3.49 -0.31
N ILE A 32 -10.43 -2.25 -0.22
CA ILE A 32 -9.85 -1.68 1.01
C ILE A 32 -10.65 -0.47 1.48
N SER A 33 -10.55 -0.16 2.76
CA SER A 33 -11.17 1.02 3.34
C SER A 33 -10.42 2.30 2.97
N LEU A 34 -11.14 3.42 2.86
CA LEU A 34 -10.56 4.76 2.59
C LEU A 34 -9.50 5.15 3.63
N ASP A 35 -9.71 4.81 4.90
CA ASP A 35 -8.73 5.02 5.96
C ASP A 35 -7.41 4.29 5.70
N THR A 36 -7.50 3.02 5.26
CA THR A 36 -6.31 2.21 4.95
C THR A 36 -5.54 2.80 3.78
N LEU A 37 -6.24 3.23 2.73
CA LEU A 37 -5.64 3.91 1.58
C LEU A 37 -4.95 5.22 2.00
N ASN A 38 -5.63 6.08 2.76
CA ASN A 38 -5.06 7.34 3.24
C ASN A 38 -3.83 7.11 4.11
N ARG A 39 -3.83 6.08 4.96
CA ARG A 39 -2.67 5.73 5.78
C ARG A 39 -1.47 5.32 4.93
N TRP A 40 -1.69 4.57 3.85
CA TRP A 40 -0.61 4.15 2.94
C TRP A 40 -0.11 5.32 2.09
N ILE A 41 -1.00 6.15 1.55
CA ILE A 41 -0.64 7.36 0.80
C ILE A 41 0.14 8.33 1.70
N ARG A 42 -0.32 8.56 2.93
CA ARG A 42 0.37 9.43 3.87
C ARG A 42 1.79 8.93 4.13
N LYS A 43 1.95 7.63 4.41
CA LYS A 43 3.27 7.02 4.58
C LYS A 43 4.13 7.17 3.32
N TYR A 44 3.55 6.96 2.14
CA TYR A 44 4.25 7.15 0.87
C TYR A 44 4.75 8.58 0.68
N ASN A 45 3.93 9.59 0.99
CA ASN A 45 4.32 11.01 0.93
C ASN A 45 5.38 11.38 1.99
N GLU A 46 5.30 10.80 3.19
CA GLU A 46 6.26 11.05 4.28
C GLU A 46 7.64 10.42 4.00
N THR A 47 7.70 9.24 3.37
CA THR A 47 8.95 8.48 3.20
C THR A 47 9.43 8.34 1.75
N GLY A 48 8.66 8.81 0.77
CA GLY A 48 8.91 8.58 -0.66
C GLY A 48 8.99 7.10 -1.05
N SER A 49 8.50 6.20 -0.19
CA SER A 49 8.74 4.76 -0.27
C SER A 49 7.45 3.99 -0.08
N VAL A 50 7.12 3.17 -1.08
CA VAL A 50 6.00 2.22 -1.04
C VAL A 50 6.32 0.98 -0.25
N GLU A 51 7.60 0.73 -0.01
CA GLU A 51 8.06 -0.48 0.66
C GLU A 51 7.61 -0.46 2.14
N PRO A 52 6.91 -1.50 2.62
CA PRO A 52 6.89 -1.76 4.04
C PRO A 52 8.34 -1.97 4.49
N TYR A 53 8.70 -1.44 5.68
CA TYR A 53 10.04 -1.60 6.28
C TYR A 53 10.52 -3.02 5.97
N LYS A 54 11.56 -3.16 5.14
CA LYS A 54 12.04 -4.47 4.70
C LYS A 54 12.27 -5.28 5.96
N ARG A 55 11.39 -6.23 6.25
CA ARG A 55 11.78 -7.37 7.09
C ARG A 55 12.78 -8.07 6.20
N THR A 56 14.06 -7.80 6.47
CA THR A 56 15.17 -8.60 5.99
C THR A 56 14.74 -10.06 6.07
N LYS A 57 14.48 -10.66 4.90
CA LYS A 57 14.45 -12.11 4.81
C LYS A 57 15.93 -12.44 4.70
N ASN A 58 16.58 -12.56 5.86
CA ASN A 58 17.84 -13.30 5.98
C ASN A 58 17.51 -14.71 5.48
N ILE A 59 17.75 -14.95 4.20
CA ILE A 59 17.95 -16.29 3.65
C ILE A 59 19.46 -16.43 3.67
N GLY A 60 19.95 -17.22 4.63
CA GLY A 60 21.36 -17.57 4.78
C GLY A 60 21.83 -18.57 3.74
#